data_AF-A0A960E088-F1
#
_entry.id   AF-A0A960E088-F1
#
_cell.length_a   1.000
_cell.length_b   1.000
_cell.length_c   1.000
_cell.angle_alpha   90.00
_cell.angle_beta   90.00
_cell.angle_gamma   90.00
#
_symmetry.space_group_name_H-M   'P 1'
#
loop_
_entity.id
_entity.type
_entity.pdbx_description
1 polymer ?
#
loop_
_entity_poly.entity_id
_entity_poly.type
_entity_poly.pdbx_seq_one_letter_code
_entity_poly.pdbx_strand_id
1 'polypeptide(L)'
;MDAFDADVLIYAAADTPEGARVIHLSDAALEAGSSLGVGSVLLLAETLTRPLRHQDDVEERRIAALLGQLVLHPCDAATAMSAVDLGARYGLRALDAVHLATAVRAGADRFITNNRRDFSKDIDEIAVTYPEDLDESAD
;
A
#
# COMPACT_ATOMS: atom_id res chain seq x y z
N MET A 1 -12.12 4.26 -1.25
CA MET A 1 -11.27 3.50 -0.31
C MET A 1 -9.98 3.17 -1.01
N ASP A 2 -8.85 3.51 -0.38
CA ASP A 2 -7.52 3.29 -0.98
C ASP A 2 -6.90 1.99 -0.48
N ALA A 3 -6.07 1.37 -1.32
CA ALA A 3 -5.23 0.24 -0.96
C ALA A 3 -3.75 0.60 -1.13
N PHE A 4 -2.90 0.14 -0.22
CA PHE A 4 -1.50 0.55 -0.15
C PHE A 4 -0.54 -0.59 -0.46
N ASP A 5 0.47 -0.30 -1.28
CA ASP A 5 1.65 -1.14 -1.51
C ASP A 5 2.70 -0.93 -0.39
N ALA A 6 3.71 -1.80 -0.33
CA ALA A 6 4.76 -1.73 0.68
C ALA A 6 5.66 -0.51 0.50
N ASP A 7 5.98 -0.17 -0.75
CA ASP A 7 6.93 0.90 -1.06
C ASP A 7 6.43 2.27 -0.59
N VAL A 8 5.16 2.60 -0.79
CA VAL A 8 4.57 3.88 -0.35
C VAL A 8 4.62 4.06 1.16
N LEU A 9 4.44 2.99 1.94
CA LEU A 9 4.56 3.04 3.40
C LEU A 9 6.02 3.24 3.84
N ILE A 10 6.97 2.61 3.14
CA ILE A 10 8.41 2.79 3.41
C ILE A 10 8.83 4.23 3.09
N TYR A 11 8.41 4.77 1.94
CA TYR A 11 8.73 6.14 1.55
C TYR A 11 8.08 7.19 2.46
N ALA A 12 6.85 6.94 2.94
CA ALA A 12 6.18 7.75 3.95
C ALA A 12 6.95 7.78 5.28
N ALA A 13 7.45 6.63 5.73
CA ALA A 13 8.27 6.56 6.95
C ALA A 13 9.64 7.25 6.81
N ALA A 14 10.20 7.28 5.59
CA ALA A 14 11.51 7.84 5.29
C ALA A 14 11.55 9.38 5.09
N ASP A 15 10.43 10.09 5.33
CA ASP A 15 10.33 11.56 5.22
C ASP A 15 10.75 12.10 3.84
N THR A 16 10.26 11.44 2.80
CA THR A 16 10.47 11.81 1.39
C THR A 16 9.34 12.70 0.86
N PRO A 17 9.54 13.52 -0.19
CA PRO A 17 8.47 14.30 -0.81
C PRO A 17 7.26 13.46 -1.25
N GLU A 18 7.51 12.27 -1.81
CA GLU A 18 6.48 11.30 -2.18
C GLU A 18 5.77 10.75 -0.94
N GLY A 19 6.53 10.50 0.12
CA GLY A 19 6.02 10.09 1.41
C GLY A 19 5.08 11.11 2.06
N ALA A 20 5.35 12.41 1.90
CA ALA A 20 4.56 13.48 2.50
C ALA A 20 3.08 13.47 2.06
N ARG A 21 2.78 13.02 0.84
CA ARG A 21 1.40 12.88 0.34
C ARG A 21 0.64 11.77 1.05
N VAL A 22 1.31 10.64 1.29
CA VAL A 22 0.74 9.52 2.04
C VAL A 22 0.54 9.90 3.50
N ILE A 23 1.47 10.67 4.10
CA ILE A 23 1.29 11.23 5.44
C ILE A 23 0.08 12.17 5.50
N HIS A 24 -0.10 13.04 4.51
CA HIS A 24 -1.27 13.92 4.46
C HIS A 24 -2.60 13.14 4.42
N LEU A 25 -2.68 12.07 3.61
CA LEU A 25 -3.85 11.18 3.61
C LEU A 25 -4.07 10.51 4.98
N SER A 26 -2.99 10.07 5.62
CA SER A 26 -3.00 9.48 6.96
C SER A 26 -3.56 10.46 8.00
N ASP A 27 -3.08 11.70 8.00
CA ASP A 27 -3.54 12.74 8.91
C ASP A 27 -5.03 13.06 8.68
N ALA A 28 -5.46 13.22 7.43
CA ALA A 28 -6.86 13.45 7.09
C ALA A 28 -7.77 12.29 7.53
N ALA A 29 -7.32 11.04 7.37
CA ALA A 29 -8.07 9.87 7.81
C ALA A 29 -8.23 9.83 9.35
N LEU A 30 -7.15 10.16 10.08
CA LEU A 30 -7.16 10.26 11.54
C LEU A 30 -8.09 11.37 12.04
N GLU A 31 -8.04 12.55 11.43
CA GLU A 31 -8.92 13.67 11.76
C GLU A 31 -10.41 13.32 11.54
N ALA A 32 -10.70 12.58 10.48
CA ALA A 32 -12.05 12.07 10.19
C ALA A 32 -12.46 10.85 11.05
N GLY A 33 -11.56 10.31 11.89
CA GLY A 33 -11.82 9.10 12.68
C GLY A 33 -12.06 7.85 11.83
N SER A 34 -11.45 7.79 10.65
CA SER A 34 -11.61 6.73 9.65
C SER A 34 -10.30 5.96 9.45
N SER A 35 -10.36 4.80 8.77
CA SER A 35 -9.15 4.09 8.34
C SER A 35 -8.51 4.80 7.17
N LEU A 36 -7.17 4.82 7.12
CA LEU A 36 -6.42 5.28 5.95
C LEU A 36 -6.77 4.47 4.69
N GLY A 37 -7.04 3.17 4.87
CA GLY A 37 -7.43 2.30 3.76
C GLY A 37 -7.23 0.83 4.09
N VAL A 38 -6.94 0.03 3.07
CA VAL A 38 -6.74 -1.41 3.17
C VAL A 38 -5.33 -1.80 2.72
N GLY A 39 -4.90 -3.00 3.11
CA GLY A 39 -3.65 -3.58 2.65
C GLY A 39 -3.58 -5.08 2.89
N SER A 40 -2.57 -5.73 2.32
CA SER A 40 -2.28 -7.14 2.62
C SER A 40 -1.58 -7.27 3.97
N VAL A 41 -1.87 -8.33 4.72
CA VAL A 41 -1.08 -8.70 5.91
C VAL A 41 0.41 -8.88 5.59
N LEU A 42 0.76 -9.14 4.32
CA LEU A 42 2.15 -9.28 3.88
C LEU A 42 2.94 -7.95 3.92
N LEU A 43 2.25 -6.81 3.96
CA LEU A 43 2.89 -5.50 4.21
C LEU A 43 3.73 -5.51 5.49
N LEU A 44 3.30 -6.24 6.53
CA LEU A 44 4.05 -6.38 7.78
C LEU A 44 5.46 -6.92 7.53
N ALA A 45 5.57 -7.99 6.73
CA ALA A 45 6.86 -8.63 6.46
C ALA A 45 7.73 -7.73 5.56
N GLU A 46 7.15 -7.10 4.56
CA GLU A 46 7.91 -6.28 3.60
C GLU A 46 8.42 -4.98 4.19
N THR A 47 7.64 -4.36 5.07
CA THR A 47 7.95 -3.04 5.62
C THR A 47 8.73 -3.12 6.94
N LEU A 48 8.44 -4.07 7.84
CA LEU A 48 9.07 -4.14 9.17
C LEU A 48 10.36 -4.97 9.22
N THR A 49 10.61 -5.87 8.26
CA THR A 49 11.81 -6.74 8.31
C THR A 49 13.11 -5.96 8.31
N ARG A 50 13.22 -4.93 7.45
CA ARG A 50 14.43 -4.09 7.35
C ARG A 50 14.67 -3.30 8.65
N PRO A 51 13.76 -2.45 9.15
CA PRO A 51 14.03 -1.64 10.33
C PRO A 51 14.33 -2.51 11.56
N LEU A 52 13.62 -3.63 11.75
CA LEU A 52 13.90 -4.57 12.85
C LEU A 52 15.29 -5.21 12.74
N ARG A 53 15.71 -5.59 11.52
CA ARG A 53 17.06 -6.14 11.29
C ARG A 53 18.16 -5.12 11.59
N HIS A 54 17.90 -3.84 11.31
CA HIS A 54 18.85 -2.75 11.49
C HIS A 54 18.72 -2.02 12.82
N GLN A 55 17.78 -2.43 13.69
CA GLN A 55 17.47 -1.76 14.96
C GLN A 55 17.13 -0.27 14.77
N ASP A 56 16.43 0.04 13.69
CA ASP A 56 15.94 1.40 13.40
C ASP A 56 14.57 1.61 14.05
N ASP A 57 14.57 1.89 15.35
CA ASP A 57 13.36 2.12 16.15
C ASP A 57 12.51 3.30 15.65
N VAL A 58 13.09 4.21 14.86
CA VAL A 58 12.36 5.37 14.32
C VAL A 58 11.59 4.95 13.07
N GLU A 59 12.24 4.31 12.11
CA GLU A 59 11.60 3.78 10.91
C GLU A 59 10.53 2.73 11.27
N GLU A 60 10.83 1.81 12.21
CA GLU A 60 9.88 0.81 12.70
C GLU A 60 8.60 1.45 13.23
N ARG A 61 8.71 2.43 14.14
CA ARG A 61 7.54 3.07 14.75
C ARG A 61 6.70 3.85 13.74
N ARG A 62 7.34 4.49 12.76
CA ARG A 62 6.63 5.22 11.70
C ARG A 62 5.84 4.26 10.81
N ILE A 63 6.47 3.17 10.37
CA ILE A 63 5.81 2.13 9.57
C ILE A 63 4.66 1.49 10.37
N ALA A 64 4.90 1.13 11.64
CA ALA A 64 3.88 0.55 12.50
C ALA A 64 2.67 1.48 12.71
N ALA A 65 2.91 2.79 12.82
CA ALA A 65 1.83 3.78 12.95
C ALA A 65 0.97 3.88 11.69
N LEU A 66 1.56 3.77 10.49
CA LEU A 66 0.83 3.75 9.23
C LEU A 66 0.04 2.45 9.06
N LEU A 67 0.69 1.29 9.31
CA LEU A 67 0.04 -0.01 9.26
C LEU A 67 -1.15 -0.11 10.22
N GLY A 68 -1.04 0.51 11.41
CA GLY A 68 -2.12 0.55 12.39
C GLY A 68 -3.37 1.32 11.95
N GLN A 69 -3.27 2.11 10.88
CA GLN A 69 -4.40 2.84 10.29
C GLN A 69 -5.03 2.09 9.09
N LEU A 70 -4.44 0.98 8.68
CA LEU A 70 -4.94 0.14 7.60
C LEU A 70 -5.78 -1.03 8.15
N VAL A 71 -6.82 -1.39 7.40
CA VAL A 71 -7.48 -2.69 7.57
C VAL A 71 -6.68 -3.72 6.77
N LEU A 72 -5.95 -4.58 7.49
CA LEU A 72 -5.13 -5.63 6.88
C LEU A 72 -5.94 -6.90 6.58
N HIS A 73 -5.91 -7.33 5.33
CA HIS A 73 -6.58 -8.53 4.87
C HIS A 73 -5.62 -9.72 4.79
N PRO A 74 -6.07 -10.93 5.18
CA PRO A 74 -5.26 -12.15 5.06
C PRO A 74 -5.10 -12.57 3.60
N CYS A 75 -3.93 -13.13 3.27
CA CYS A 75 -3.73 -13.81 2.00
C CYS A 75 -4.20 -15.28 2.12
N ASP A 76 -5.49 -15.51 1.86
CA ASP A 76 -6.06 -16.86 1.77
C ASP A 76 -5.85 -17.48 0.37
N ALA A 77 -6.31 -18.72 0.18
CA ALA A 77 -6.17 -19.42 -1.09
C ALA A 77 -6.89 -18.71 -2.26
N ALA A 78 -7.98 -17.99 -1.99
CA ALA A 78 -8.72 -17.26 -3.02
C ALA A 78 -7.96 -16.00 -3.44
N THR A 79 -7.38 -15.26 -2.48
CA THR A 79 -6.48 -14.14 -2.76
C THR A 79 -5.23 -14.60 -3.50
N ALA A 80 -4.62 -15.72 -3.09
CA ALA A 80 -3.47 -16.29 -3.77
C ALA A 80 -3.79 -16.71 -5.22
N MET A 81 -4.96 -17.32 -5.47
CA MET A 81 -5.36 -17.67 -6.84
C MET A 81 -5.62 -16.43 -7.70
N SER A 82 -6.23 -15.39 -7.12
CA SER A 82 -6.41 -14.10 -7.79
C SER A 82 -5.06 -13.45 -8.13
N ALA A 83 -4.08 -13.55 -7.23
CA ALA A 83 -2.72 -13.07 -7.47
C ALA A 83 -2.03 -13.84 -8.60
N VAL A 84 -2.28 -15.14 -8.75
CA VAL A 84 -1.76 -15.90 -9.90
C VAL A 84 -2.32 -15.37 -11.22
N ASP A 85 -3.63 -15.09 -11.30
CA ASP A 85 -4.24 -14.55 -12.52
C ASP A 85 -3.69 -13.16 -12.87
N LEU A 86 -3.72 -12.24 -11.90
CA LEU A 86 -3.23 -10.86 -12.08
C LEU A 86 -1.73 -10.84 -12.38
N GLY A 87 -0.95 -11.65 -11.68
CA GLY A 87 0.49 -11.77 -11.90
C GLY A 87 0.83 -12.32 -13.28
N ALA A 88 0.09 -13.32 -13.76
CA ALA A 88 0.26 -13.84 -15.11
C ALA A 88 -0.13 -12.81 -16.19
N ARG A 89 -1.20 -12.04 -15.96
CA ARG A 89 -1.71 -11.04 -16.90
C ARG A 89 -0.78 -9.84 -17.04
N TYR A 90 -0.31 -9.30 -15.91
CA TYR A 90 0.47 -8.05 -15.88
C TYR A 90 1.97 -8.27 -15.69
N GLY A 91 2.43 -9.51 -15.57
CA GLY A 91 3.85 -9.83 -15.38
C GLY A 91 4.39 -9.45 -14.00
N LEU A 92 3.54 -9.39 -12.98
CA LEU A 92 3.90 -8.99 -11.63
C LEU A 92 4.65 -10.10 -10.88
N ARG A 93 5.51 -9.71 -9.94
CA ARG A 93 6.09 -10.65 -8.98
C ARG A 93 5.02 -11.14 -8.01
N ALA A 94 5.30 -12.27 -7.35
CA ALA A 94 4.31 -12.92 -6.50
C ALA A 94 3.75 -12.01 -5.38
N LEU A 95 4.60 -11.22 -4.70
CA LEU A 95 4.15 -10.32 -3.63
C LEU A 95 3.38 -9.12 -4.19
N ASP A 96 3.91 -8.47 -5.23
CA ASP A 96 3.24 -7.38 -5.95
C ASP A 96 1.83 -7.80 -6.42
N ALA A 97 1.71 -9.00 -6.98
CA ALA A 97 0.43 -9.57 -7.39
C ALA A 97 -0.51 -9.84 -6.21
N VAL A 98 0.01 -10.21 -5.03
CA VAL A 98 -0.81 -10.39 -3.82
C VAL A 98 -1.32 -9.06 -3.30
N HIS A 99 -0.53 -7.99 -3.31
CA HIS A 99 -1.00 -6.66 -2.91
C HIS A 99 -2.11 -6.17 -3.82
N LEU A 100 -1.94 -6.30 -5.14
CA LEU A 100 -2.96 -5.96 -6.12
C LEU A 100 -4.22 -6.81 -5.96
N ALA A 101 -4.07 -8.14 -5.83
CA ALA A 101 -5.20 -9.03 -5.60
C ALA A 101 -5.96 -8.69 -4.31
N THR A 102 -5.23 -8.31 -3.25
CA THR A 102 -5.84 -7.89 -1.99
C THR A 102 -6.65 -6.61 -2.18
N ALA A 103 -6.09 -5.62 -2.88
CA ALA A 103 -6.77 -4.36 -3.18
C ALA A 103 -8.07 -4.57 -3.96
N VAL A 104 -8.00 -5.33 -5.06
CA VAL A 104 -9.14 -5.65 -5.92
C VAL A 104 -10.22 -6.40 -5.14
N ARG A 105 -9.84 -7.41 -4.34
CA ARG A 105 -10.80 -8.22 -3.56
C ARG A 105 -11.41 -7.46 -2.39
N ALA A 106 -10.69 -6.51 -1.82
CA ALA A 106 -11.22 -5.60 -0.81
C ALA A 106 -12.19 -4.57 -1.41
N GLY A 107 -12.26 -4.45 -2.74
CA GLY A 107 -13.07 -3.44 -3.41
C GLY A 107 -12.51 -2.03 -3.24
N ALA A 108 -11.18 -1.89 -3.19
CA ALA A 108 -10.54 -0.58 -3.19
C ALA A 108 -10.73 0.10 -4.56
N ASP A 109 -10.87 1.42 -4.52
CA ASP A 109 -11.03 2.25 -5.72
C ASP A 109 -9.67 2.56 -6.35
N ARG A 110 -8.65 2.73 -5.50
CA ARG A 110 -7.29 3.08 -5.91
C ARG A 110 -6.25 2.15 -5.28
N PHE A 111 -5.23 1.80 -6.05
CA PHE A 111 -4.02 1.13 -5.57
C PHE A 111 -2.85 2.12 -5.56
N ILE A 112 -2.37 2.47 -4.37
CA ILE A 112 -1.34 3.47 -4.15
C ILE A 112 0.04 2.79 -4.10
N THR A 113 0.91 3.08 -5.06
CA THR A 113 2.25 2.48 -5.20
C THR A 113 3.25 3.48 -5.77
N ASN A 114 4.54 3.36 -5.43
CA ASN A 114 5.63 4.08 -6.12
C ASN A 114 6.21 3.26 -7.28
N ASN A 115 5.83 1.98 -7.42
CA ASN A 115 6.40 1.05 -8.38
C ASN A 115 5.74 1.17 -9.76
N ARG A 116 6.02 2.28 -10.46
CA ARG A 116 5.59 2.53 -11.85
C ARG A 116 6.08 1.49 -12.86
N ARG A 117 7.14 0.76 -12.51
CA ARG A 117 7.76 -0.20 -13.41
C ARG A 117 6.86 -1.41 -13.57
N ASP A 118 6.33 -1.92 -12.47
CA ASP A 118 5.53 -3.14 -12.46
C ASP A 118 4.03 -2.81 -12.46
N PHE A 119 3.62 -1.65 -11.90
CA PHE A 119 2.23 -1.19 -11.91
C PHE A 119 2.04 -0.01 -12.86
N SER A 120 1.54 -0.29 -14.06
CA SER A 120 1.12 0.75 -15.02
C SER A 120 -0.33 1.17 -14.81
N LYS A 121 -0.73 2.32 -15.38
CA LYS A 121 -2.13 2.79 -15.37
C LYS A 121 -3.06 1.99 -16.29
N ASP A 122 -2.56 0.98 -16.99
CA ASP A 122 -3.33 0.09 -17.88
C ASP A 122 -3.88 -1.16 -17.15
N ILE A 123 -3.75 -1.23 -15.82
CA ILE A 123 -4.41 -2.28 -15.01
C ILE A 123 -5.92 -1.99 -14.98
N ASP A 124 -6.71 -2.95 -15.44
CA ASP A 124 -8.15 -2.79 -15.65
C ASP A 124 -8.96 -2.89 -14.35
N GLU A 125 -8.49 -3.65 -13.36
CA GLU A 125 -9.27 -4.01 -12.18
C GLU A 125 -9.38 -2.88 -11.14
N ILE A 126 -8.42 -1.95 -11.10
CA ILE A 126 -8.34 -0.90 -10.09
C ILE A 126 -7.50 0.28 -10.59
N ALA A 127 -7.82 1.50 -10.15
CA ALA A 127 -7.06 2.68 -10.54
C ALA A 127 -5.69 2.72 -9.85
N VAL A 128 -4.63 2.45 -10.61
CA VAL A 128 -3.25 2.64 -10.12
C VAL A 128 -2.98 4.14 -9.97
N THR A 129 -2.63 4.55 -8.76
CA THR A 129 -2.41 5.95 -8.38
C THR A 129 -1.02 6.09 -7.77
N TYR A 130 -0.20 6.98 -8.32
CA TYR A 130 1.11 7.28 -7.74
C TYR A 130 0.98 8.41 -6.71
N PRO A 131 1.87 8.53 -5.71
CA PRO A 131 1.73 9.56 -4.69
C PRO A 131 1.66 10.99 -5.22
N GLU A 132 2.26 11.31 -6.36
CA GLU A 132 2.13 12.65 -6.95
C GLU A 132 0.78 12.92 -7.63
N ASP A 133 -0.01 11.87 -7.90
CA ASP A 133 -1.38 11.98 -8.41
C ASP A 133 -2.39 12.16 -7.25
N LEU A 134 -1.93 12.11 -6.00
CA LEU A 134 -2.77 12.40 -4.83
C LEU A 134 -2.91 13.92 -4.68
N ASP A 135 -4.14 14.41 -4.66
CA ASP A 135 -4.42 15.84 -4.48
C ASP A 135 -3.74 16.38 -3.20
N GLU A 136 -3.17 17.59 -3.28
CA GLU A 136 -2.63 18.27 -2.10
C GLU A 136 -3.71 18.83 -1.17
N SER A 137 -4.95 18.85 -1.64
CA SER A 137 -6.06 19.58 -1.05
C SER A 137 -7.13 18.63 -0.55
N ALA A 138 -7.08 18.33 0.75
CA ALA A 138 -8.32 18.24 1.51
C ALA A 138 -8.85 19.67 1.65
N ASP A 139 -9.90 20.00 0.89
CA ASP A 139 -10.74 21.17 1.18
C ASP A 139 -11.36 21.07 2.58
#